data_AF-A0A7W0DIY2-F1
#
_entry.id   AF-A0A7W0DIY2-F1
#
_cell.length_a   1.000
_cell.length_b   1.000
_cell.length_c   1.000
_cell.angle_alpha   90.00
_cell.angle_beta   90.00
_cell.angle_gamma   90.00
#
_symmetry.space_group_name_H-M   'P 1'
#
loop_
_entity.id
_entity.type
_entity.pdbx_description
1 polymer ?
#
loop_
_entity_poly.entity_id
_entity_poly.type
_entity_poly.pdbx_seq_one_letter_code
_entity_poly.pdbx_strand_id
1 'polypeptide(L)'
;MGFINNAKANEATRVATEAYSAGRQILVFKIIEASSSHRHTGLMAGVGEQIEAIEAQGWILDRMAGVEGKALTGERTALICLFRRR
;
A
#
# COMPACT_ATOMS: atom_id res chain seq x y z
N MET A 1 -13.17 -8.15 -9.20
CA MET A 1 -12.12 -8.46 -8.20
C MET A 1 -10.69 -8.47 -8.76
N GLY A 2 -10.42 -8.68 -10.06
CA GLY A 2 -9.02 -8.67 -10.58
C GLY A 2 -8.48 -7.34 -11.14
N PHE A 3 -9.29 -6.57 -11.87
CA PHE A 3 -8.78 -5.38 -12.59
C PHE A 3 -8.37 -4.20 -11.69
N ILE A 4 -9.12 -3.93 -10.61
CA ILE A 4 -8.84 -2.80 -9.71
C ILE A 4 -7.59 -3.06 -8.84
N ASN A 5 -7.38 -4.31 -8.41
CA ASN A 5 -6.20 -4.69 -7.65
C ASN A 5 -4.94 -4.58 -8.51
N ASN A 6 -5.03 -4.97 -9.79
CA ASN A 6 -3.93 -4.78 -10.76
C ASN A 6 -3.60 -3.30 -10.96
N ALA A 7 -4.60 -2.42 -11.05
CA ALA A 7 -4.34 -0.98 -11.21
C ALA A 7 -3.56 -0.37 -10.03
N LYS A 8 -3.93 -0.73 -8.79
CA LYS A 8 -3.21 -0.25 -7.59
C LYS A 8 -1.81 -0.84 -7.48
N ALA A 9 -1.64 -2.13 -7.78
CA ALA A 9 -0.34 -2.78 -7.78
C ALA A 9 0.59 -2.18 -8.86
N ASN A 10 0.07 -1.87 -10.05
CA ASN A 10 0.85 -1.21 -11.11
C ASN A 10 1.36 0.17 -10.69
N GLU A 11 0.52 0.95 -10.00
CA GLU A 11 0.94 2.25 -9.47
C GLU A 11 1.99 2.11 -8.36
N ALA A 12 1.82 1.11 -7.48
CA ALA A 12 2.80 0.80 -6.45
C ALA A 12 4.17 0.43 -7.05
N THR A 13 4.18 -0.42 -8.08
CA THR A 13 5.38 -0.75 -8.87
C THR A 13 6.02 0.51 -9.44
N ARG A 14 5.25 1.33 -10.17
CA ARG A 14 5.77 2.54 -10.84
C ARG A 14 6.47 3.47 -9.85
N VAL A 15 5.82 3.80 -8.73
CA VAL A 15 6.37 4.67 -7.69
C VAL A 15 7.62 4.06 -7.04
N ALA A 16 7.59 2.76 -6.77
CA ALA A 16 8.73 2.05 -6.18
C ALA A 16 9.95 2.02 -7.12
N THR A 17 9.75 1.76 -8.40
CA THR A 17 10.81 1.78 -9.42
C THR A 17 11.40 3.18 -9.55
N GLU A 18 10.57 4.23 -9.65
CA GLU A 18 11.02 5.62 -9.75
C GLU A 18 11.86 6.03 -8.52
N ALA A 19 11.39 5.72 -7.32
CA ALA A 19 12.12 6.02 -6.09
C ALA A 19 13.46 5.27 -6.02
N TYR A 20 13.49 4.01 -6.44
CA TYR A 20 14.69 3.18 -6.41
C TYR A 20 15.75 3.70 -7.39
N SER A 21 15.34 4.02 -8.61
CA SER A 21 16.18 4.63 -9.65
C SER A 21 16.69 6.01 -9.26
N ALA A 22 15.91 6.78 -8.50
CA ALA A 22 16.33 8.06 -7.93
C ALA A 22 17.32 7.93 -6.75
N GLY A 23 17.78 6.72 -6.40
CA GLY A 23 18.76 6.50 -5.34
C GLY A 23 18.20 6.64 -3.92
N ARG A 24 16.87 6.66 -3.76
CA ARG A 24 16.23 6.76 -2.43
C ARG A 24 16.57 5.54 -1.58
N GLN A 25 16.72 5.77 -0.27
CA GLN A 25 16.98 4.74 0.74
C GLN A 25 15.73 4.38 1.56
N ILE A 26 14.71 5.25 1.50
CA ILE A 26 13.44 5.10 2.21
C ILE A 26 12.32 5.41 1.22
N LEU A 27 11.30 4.57 1.20
CA LEU A 27 10.04 4.80 0.49
C LEU A 27 8.90 4.75 1.50
N VAL A 28 8.04 5.77 1.49
CA VAL A 28 6.80 5.77 2.27
C VAL A 28 5.64 5.67 1.31
N PHE A 29 4.82 4.65 1.47
CA PHE A 29 3.69 4.38 0.59
C PHE A 29 2.40 4.23 1.40
N LYS A 30 1.33 4.88 0.94
CA LYS A 30 0.02 4.85 1.59
C LYS A 30 -0.90 3.93 0.81
N ILE A 31 -1.39 2.88 1.45
CA ILE A 31 -2.40 1.99 0.89
C ILE A 31 -3.74 2.35 1.49
N ILE A 32 -4.77 2.55 0.65
CA ILE A 32 -6.13 2.86 1.10
C ILE A 32 -7.07 1.73 0.69
N GLU A 33 -7.74 1.18 1.70
CA GLU A 33 -8.83 0.23 1.54
C GLU A 33 -10.18 0.89 1.89
N ALA A 34 -11.23 0.55 1.14
CA ALA A 34 -12.60 0.86 1.54
C ALA A 34 -13.03 -0.17 2.58
N SER A 35 -13.53 0.29 3.73
CA SER A 35 -14.20 -0.58 4.69
C SER A 35 -15.69 -0.22 4.75
N SER A 36 -16.53 -1.23 4.93
CA SER A 36 -17.96 -1.05 5.19
C SER A 36 -18.25 -0.72 6.66
N SER A 37 -17.36 -1.12 7.58
CA SER A 37 -17.42 -0.72 9.01
C SER A 37 -16.06 -0.82 9.72
N HIS A 38 -15.86 -0.03 10.77
CA HIS A 38 -14.71 0.02 11.66
C HIS A 38 -14.62 -1.20 12.58
N ARG A 39 -15.63 -2.07 12.56
CA ARG A 39 -15.63 -3.35 13.28
C ARG A 39 -15.31 -4.53 12.37
N HIS A 40 -14.98 -4.26 11.11
CA HIS A 40 -14.70 -5.32 10.15
C HIS A 40 -13.30 -5.91 10.39
N THR A 41 -13.25 -7.20 10.73
CA THR A 41 -12.02 -7.99 10.76
C THR A 41 -12.03 -8.93 9.56
N GLY A 42 -11.01 -8.87 8.70
CA GLY A 42 -10.96 -9.65 7.48
C GLY A 42 -9.68 -9.46 6.69
N LEU A 43 -9.55 -10.19 5.59
CA LEU A 43 -8.45 -10.00 4.63
C LEU A 43 -8.61 -8.65 3.93
N MET A 44 -7.58 -7.82 3.99
CA MET A 44 -7.55 -6.54 3.27
C MET A 44 -7.20 -6.79 1.80
N ALA A 45 -8.21 -6.98 0.95
CA ALA A 45 -8.02 -7.37 -0.44
C ALA A 45 -7.25 -6.29 -1.23
N GLY A 46 -6.19 -6.70 -1.95
CA GLY A 46 -5.37 -5.78 -2.74
C GLY A 46 -4.21 -5.12 -1.96
N VAL A 47 -4.16 -5.25 -0.62
CA VAL A 47 -3.06 -4.68 0.18
C VAL A 47 -1.79 -5.50 0.00
N GLY A 48 -1.89 -6.82 0.11
CA GLY A 48 -0.74 -7.73 -0.03
C GLY A 48 -0.09 -7.58 -1.41
N GLU A 49 -0.92 -7.55 -2.46
CA GLU A 49 -0.46 -7.42 -3.84
C GLU A 49 0.28 -6.10 -4.10
N GLN A 50 -0.10 -5.00 -3.43
CA GLN A 50 0.62 -3.74 -3.50
C GLN A 50 1.96 -3.79 -2.77
N ILE A 51 2.03 -4.46 -1.60
CA ILE A 51 3.27 -4.62 -0.83
C ILE A 51 4.25 -5.50 -1.63
N GLU A 52 3.80 -6.65 -2.12
CA GLU A 52 4.60 -7.56 -2.94
C GLU A 52 5.12 -6.87 -4.22
N ALA A 53 4.29 -6.07 -4.87
CA ALA A 53 4.69 -5.27 -6.04
C ALA A 53 5.83 -4.29 -5.72
N ILE A 54 5.79 -3.65 -4.55
CA ILE A 54 6.87 -2.75 -4.08
C ILE A 54 8.13 -3.55 -3.75
N GLU A 55 7.99 -4.65 -3.01
CA GLU A 55 9.14 -5.47 -2.59
C GLU A 55 9.87 -6.10 -3.80
N ALA A 56 9.13 -6.46 -4.85
CA ALA A 56 9.69 -6.93 -6.11
C ALA A 56 10.63 -5.90 -6.79
N GLN A 57 10.53 -4.62 -6.45
CA GLN A 57 11.42 -3.56 -6.96
C GLN A 57 12.68 -3.33 -6.10
N GLY A 58 12.98 -4.22 -5.15
CA GLY A 58 14.18 -4.13 -4.31
C GLY A 58 13.97 -3.35 -3.00
N TRP A 59 12.72 -3.25 -2.55
CA TRP A 59 12.36 -2.69 -1.26
C TRP A 59 12.03 -3.79 -0.25
N ILE A 60 12.11 -3.49 1.04
CA ILE A 60 11.70 -4.37 2.13
C ILE A 60 10.81 -3.56 3.07
N LEU A 61 9.64 -4.10 3.42
CA LEU A 61 8.78 -3.48 4.43
C LEU A 61 9.47 -3.49 5.80
N ASP A 62 9.69 -2.30 6.37
CA ASP A 62 10.37 -2.13 7.66
C ASP A 62 9.36 -1.82 8.78
N ARG A 63 8.41 -0.90 8.51
CA ARG A 63 7.36 -0.54 9.46
C ARG A 63 6.04 -0.28 8.77
N MET A 64 4.96 -0.49 9.52
CA MET A 64 3.60 -0.16 9.08
C MET A 64 2.83 0.47 10.24
N ALA A 65 2.01 1.47 9.92
CA ALA A 65 1.01 2.02 10.84
C ALA A 65 -0.36 2.03 10.17
N GLY A 66 -1.39 1.59 10.90
CA GLY A 66 -2.78 1.67 10.48
C GLY A 66 -3.45 2.91 11.05
N VAL A 67 -4.24 3.60 10.23
CA VAL A 67 -5.09 4.72 10.67
C VAL A 67 -6.47 4.54 10.03
N GLU A 68 -7.49 4.59 10.85
CA GLU A 68 -8.87 4.61 10.40
C GLU A 68 -9.34 6.05 10.23
N GLY A 69 -10.07 6.31 9.15
CA GLY A 69 -10.60 7.63 8.87
C GLY A 69 -11.97 7.56 8.21
N LYS A 70 -12.81 8.53 8.53
CA LYS A 70 -14.10 8.71 7.85
C LYS A 70 -13.87 9.62 6.63
N ALA A 71 -13.97 9.06 5.43
CA ALA A 71 -14.05 9.85 4.21
C ALA A 71 -15.51 10.24 3.96
N LEU A 72 -15.74 11.29 3.15
CA LEU A 72 -17.10 11.75 2.79
C LEU A 72 -17.97 10.62 2.20
N THR A 73 -17.37 9.58 1.63
CA THR A 73 -18.05 8.46 0.95
C THR A 73 -17.97 7.13 1.72
N GLY A 74 -17.63 7.13 3.02
CA GLY A 74 -17.57 5.91 3.84
C GLY A 74 -16.30 5.79 4.70
N GLU A 75 -16.20 4.69 5.43
CA GLU A 75 -15.04 4.40 6.27
C GLU A 75 -13.88 3.87 5.42
N ARG A 76 -12.67 4.33 5.74
CA ARG A 76 -11.45 4.01 5.02
C ARG A 76 -10.38 3.63 6.02
N THR A 77 -9.66 2.56 5.72
CA THR A 77 -8.45 2.19 6.44
C THR A 77 -7.26 2.59 5.58
N ALA A 78 -6.37 3.40 6.15
CA ALA A 78 -5.10 3.76 5.55
C ALA A 78 -3.99 3.00 6.24
N LEU A 79 -3.16 2.30 5.47
CA LEU A 79 -1.90 1.75 5.94
C LEU A 79 -0.77 2.64 5.43
N ILE A 80 0.02 3.17 6.35
CA ILE A 80 1.24 3.90 6.05
C ILE A 80 2.40 2.93 6.20
N CYS A 81 2.97 2.54 5.07
CA CYS A 81 4.04 1.56 5.00
C CYS A 81 5.37 2.28 4.74
N LEU A 82 6.36 2.03 5.60
CA LEU A 82 7.73 2.47 5.42
C LEU A 82 8.55 1.28 4.91
N PHE A 83 9.18 1.48 3.77
CA PHE A 83 10.06 0.51 3.14
C PHE A 83 11.51 1.01 3.19
N ARG A 84 12.43 0.07 3.39
CA ARG A 84 13.88 0.28 3.30
C ARG A 84 14.39 -0.37 2.02
N ARG A 85 15.43 0.23 1.44
CA ARG A 85 16.11 -0.36 0.28
C ARG A 85 16.82 -1.65 0.70
N ARG A 86 16.72 -2.69 -0.13
CA ARG A 86 17.44 -3.96 0.04
C ARG A 86 18.90 -3.86 -0.36
#